data_AF-A0A6G0VJL5-F1
#
_entry.id   AF-A0A6G0VJL5-F1
#
_cell.length_a   1.000
_cell.length_b   1.000
_cell.length_c   1.000
_cell.angle_alpha   90.00
_cell.angle_beta   90.00
_cell.angle_gamma   90.00
#
_symmetry.space_group_name_H-M   'P 1'
#
loop_
_entity.id
_entity.type
_entity.pdbx_description
1 polymer ?
#
loop_
_entity_poly.entity_id
_entity_poly.type
_entity_poly.pdbx_seq_one_letter_code
_entity_poly.pdbx_strand_id
1 'polypeptide(L)' 'MPKIKESTSSRLSGYVKEFGRDVFTTDGTILLCKICNIKVAAEKKFSIQQHISREKHINGLKLMKKKK' A
#
# COMPACT_ATOMS: atom_id res chain seq x y z
N MET A 1 -23.36 16.45 12.35
CA MET A 1 -22.31 15.45 12.04
C MET A 1 -21.24 16.15 11.21
N PRO A 2 -20.01 16.33 11.71
CA PRO A 2 -18.97 16.97 10.91
C PRO A 2 -18.67 16.07 9.71
N LYS A 3 -18.72 16.63 8.50
CA LYS A 3 -18.15 16.01 7.30
C LYS A 3 -16.65 15.92 7.52
N ILE A 4 -16.22 14.81 8.13
CA ILE A 4 -14.82 14.45 8.24
C ILE A 4 -14.32 14.37 6.81
N LYS A 5 -13.62 15.42 6.36
CA LYS A 5 -12.84 15.35 5.13
C LYS A 5 -11.91 14.18 5.36
N GLU A 6 -12.11 13.07 4.66
CA GLU A 6 -11.26 11.90 4.81
C GLU A 6 -9.83 12.37 4.60
N SER A 7 -9.09 12.45 5.71
CA SER A 7 -7.72 12.91 5.67
C SER A 7 -6.95 11.88 4.86
N THR A 8 -5.96 12.34 4.09
CA THR A 8 -5.12 11.45 3.28
C THR A 8 -4.65 10.27 4.13
N SER A 9 -4.29 10.51 5.40
CA SER A 9 -3.97 9.49 6.40
C SER A 9 -5.04 8.41 6.62
N SER A 10 -6.32 8.77 6.78
CA SER A 10 -7.41 7.81 6.96
C SER A 10 -7.55 6.90 5.74
N ARG A 11 -7.47 7.48 4.54
CA ARG A 11 -7.58 6.74 3.28
C ARG A 11 -6.38 5.81 3.07
N LEU A 12 -5.17 6.29 3.36
CA LEU A 12 -3.93 5.49 3.30
C LEU A 12 -3.96 4.34 4.30
N SER A 13 -4.40 4.61 5.53
CA SER A 13 -4.59 3.58 6.56
C SER A 13 -5.60 2.52 6.13
N GLY A 14 -6.68 2.92 5.46
CA GLY A 14 -7.63 2.02 4.81
C GLY A 14 -6.95 1.07 3.82
N TYR A 15 -6.12 1.59 2.93
CA TYR A 15 -5.36 0.76 1.98
C TYR A 15 -4.37 -0.17 2.66
N VAL A 16 -3.63 0.30 3.67
CA VAL A 16 -2.72 -0.56 4.43
C VAL A 16 -3.48 -1.70 5.12
N LYS A 17 -4.70 -1.44 5.59
CA LYS A 17 -5.56 -2.46 6.21
C LYS A 17 -6.16 -3.43 5.17
N GLU A 18 -6.54 -2.93 3.99
CA GLU A 18 -7.12 -3.72 2.89
C GLU A 18 -6.08 -4.63 2.20
N PHE A 19 -4.89 -4.09 1.90
CA PHE A 19 -3.82 -4.81 1.18
C PHE A 19 -2.82 -5.50 2.12
N GLY A 20 -2.79 -5.12 3.39
CA GLY A 20 -1.94 -5.71 4.42
C GLY A 20 -0.76 -4.83 4.87
N ARG A 21 -0.59 -4.73 6.20
CA ARG A 21 0.49 -3.99 6.89
C ARG A 21 1.88 -4.57 6.65
N ASP A 22 1.96 -5.81 6.19
CA ASP A 22 3.22 -6.47 5.84
C ASP A 22 3.73 -6.01 4.47
N VAL A 23 2.80 -5.71 3.56
CA VAL A 23 3.06 -5.34 2.16
C VAL A 23 3.26 -3.83 2.02
N PHE A 24 2.35 -3.06 2.63
CA PHE A 24 2.33 -1.61 2.56
C PHE A 24 2.47 -0.98 3.94
N THR A 25 3.09 0.20 3.99
CA THR A 25 3.12 1.07 5.15
C THR A 25 2.76 2.49 4.73
N THR A 26 2.31 3.29 5.68
CA THR A 26 2.01 4.69 5.45
C THR A 26 2.45 5.53 6.64
N ASP A 27 3.00 6.70 6.33
CA ASP A 27 3.36 7.73 7.31
C ASP A 27 2.25 8.79 7.45
N GLY A 28 1.04 8.49 6.96
CA GLY A 28 -0.09 9.44 6.91
C GLY A 28 -0.05 10.41 5.73
N THR A 29 1.10 10.51 5.04
CA THR A 29 1.27 11.37 3.86
C THR A 29 1.51 10.57 2.57
N ILE A 30 2.25 9.47 2.65
CA ILE A 30 2.58 8.61 1.50
C ILE A 30 2.30 7.14 1.79
N LEU A 31 2.03 6.35 0.75
CA LEU A 31 2.01 4.88 0.83
C LEU A 31 3.36 4.36 0.32
N LEU A 32 4.04 3.53 1.11
CA LEU A 32 5.30 2.90 0.75
C LEU A 32 5.09 1.38 0.67
N CYS A 33 5.57 0.76 -0.40
CA CYS A 33 5.62 -0.70 -0.48
C CYS A 33 6.91 -1.20 0.18
N LYS A 34 6.80 -2.04 1.21
CA LYS A 34 7.97 -2.64 1.90
C LYS A 34 8.69 -3.66 1.02
N ILE A 35 7.96 -4.33 0.13
CA ILE A 35 8.52 -5.35 -0.77
C ILE A 35 9.37 -4.69 -1.85
N CYS A 36 8.86 -3.61 -2.45
CA CYS A 36 9.53 -2.91 -3.54
C CYS A 36 10.43 -1.76 -3.06
N ASN A 37 10.32 -1.33 -1.80
CA ASN A 37 10.96 -0.11 -1.26
C ASN A 37 10.71 1.15 -2.10
N ILE A 38 9.51 1.26 -2.68
CA ILE A 38 9.12 2.44 -3.47
C ILE A 38 7.88 3.11 -2.92
N LYS A 39 7.78 4.42 -3.16
CA LYS A 39 6.58 5.21 -2.91
C LYS A 39 5.53 4.83 -3.95
N VAL A 40 4.34 4.47 -3.48
CA VAL A 40 3.19 4.12 -4.32
C VAL A 40 2.18 5.27 -4.22
N ALA A 41 1.80 5.82 -5.38
CA ALA A 41 0.77 6.83 -5.43
C ALA A 41 -0.56 6.22 -4.98
N ALA A 42 -1.08 6.67 -3.85
CA ALA A 42 -2.34 6.20 -3.29
C ALA A 42 -3.49 7.21 -3.48
N GLU A 43 -3.28 8.18 -4.37
CA GLU A 43 -4.31 9.11 -4.83
C GLU A 43 -5.48 8.40 -5.52
N LYS A 44 -5.21 7.27 -6.18
CA LYS A 44 -6.21 6.40 -6.82
C LYS A 44 -5.96 4.96 -6.42
N LYS A 45 -7.03 4.24 -6.05
CA LYS A 45 -6.98 2.79 -5.74
C LYS A 45 -6.36 1.98 -6.87
N PHE A 46 -6.61 2.39 -8.11
CA PHE A 46 -6.06 1.75 -9.31
C PHE A 46 -4.52 1.74 -9.36
N SER A 47 -3.83 2.78 -8.86
CA SER A 47 -2.36 2.79 -8.81
C SER A 47 -1.80 1.73 -7.87
N ILE A 48 -2.49 1.49 -6.75
CA ILE A 48 -2.12 0.43 -5.80
C ILE A 48 -2.41 -0.94 -6.40
N GLN A 49 -3.58 -1.09 -7.04
CA GLN A 49 -3.96 -2.32 -7.72
C GLN A 49 -2.97 -2.68 -8.84
N GLN A 50 -2.59 -1.71 -9.67
CA GLN A 50 -1.55 -1.90 -10.68
C GLN A 50 -0.21 -2.28 -10.04
N HIS A 51 0.16 -1.64 -8.93
CA HIS A 51 1.40 -1.95 -8.25
C HIS A 51 1.44 -3.41 -7.76
N ILE A 52 0.38 -3.90 -7.11
CA ILE A 52 0.32 -5.29 -6.63
C ILE A 52 0.25 -6.31 -7.76
N SER A 53 -0.36 -5.95 -8.90
CA SER A 53 -0.43 -6.81 -10.08
C SER A 53 0.87 -6.87 -10.88
N ARG A 54 1.83 -5.98 -10.62
CA ARG A 54 3.12 -6.00 -11.33
C ARG A 54 3.94 -7.21 -10.90
N GLU A 55 4.58 -7.85 -11.87
CA GLU A 55 5.45 -9.01 -11.66
C GLU A 55 6.57 -8.73 -10.65
N LYS A 56 7.13 -7.52 -10.66
CA LYS A 56 8.14 -7.09 -9.68
C LYS A 56 7.65 -7.23 -8.24
N HIS A 57 6.40 -6.87 -7.99
CA HIS A 57 5.78 -6.99 -6.67
C HIS A 57 5.47 -8.44 -6.32
N ILE A 58 4.87 -9.19 -7.24
CA ILE A 58 4.54 -10.62 -7.07
C ILE A 58 5.81 -11.43 -6.79
N ASN A 59 6.90 -11.17 -7.51
CA ASN A 59 8.18 -11.85 -7.31
C ASN A 59 8.80 -11.51 -5.95
N GLY A 60 8.75 -10.23 -5.54
CA GLY A 60 9.18 -9.82 -4.20
C GLY A 60 8.37 -10.45 -3.08
N LEU A 61 7.04 -10.58 -3.25
CA LEU A 61 6.16 -11.29 -2.32
C LEU A 61 6.53 -12.78 -2.21
N LYS A 62 6.79 -13.44 -3.34
CA LYS A 62 7.20 -14.86 -3.37
C LYS A 62 8.52 -15.05 -2.63
N LEU A 63 9.48 -14.13 -2.79
CA LEU A 63 10.77 -14.17 -2.08
C LEU A 63 10.62 -13.96 -0.57
N MET A 64 9.76 -13.03 -0.13
CA MET A 64 9.49 -12.83 1.29
C MET A 64 8.79 -14.04 1.92
N LYS A 65 7.81 -14.65 1.24
CA LYS A 65 7.13 -15.86 1.74
C LYS A 65 8.04 -17.08 1.85
N LYS A 66 9.10 -17.16 1.04
CA LYS A 66 10.03 -18.29 1.02
C LYS A 66 11.04 -18.31 2.19
N LYS A 67 11.07 -17.25 3.01
CA LYS A 67 11.95 -17.13 4.20
C LYS A 67 11.27 -17.55 5.52
N LYS A 68 10.08 -18.15 5.47
CA LYS A 68 9.38 -18.70 6.65
C LYS A 68 9.33 -20.21 6.55
#